data_AF-A0A3M0X108-F1
#
_entry.id   AF-A0A3M0X108-F1
#
_cell.length_a   1.000
_cell.length_b   1.000
_cell.length_c   1.000
_cell.angle_alpha   90.00
_cell.angle_beta   90.00
_cell.angle_gamma   90.00
#
_symmetry.space_group_name_H-M   'P 1'
#
loop_
_entity.id
_entity.type
_entity.pdbx_description
1 polymer ?
#
loop_
_entity_poly.entity_id
_entity_poly.type
_entity_poly.pdbx_seq_one_letter_code
_entity_poly.pdbx_strand_id
1 'polypeptide(L)'
;MNLNIKRKLENAVAISVLVFIFKIIFPSSDNFFSLLFNEILIAFAAFLWFVYLEEIIKNKSDSPLTLTLNVSVLALKIFLIYSLVMIFFNPVQKGIATSLAYSIAVAIIGSVFIGSITYLFTAFRELFYLRQKKDPKLYFNVMVILFGATYFSSFLVKIEPDLNFIKNSFFVVSIVMIIVNSIRVAWIAFLSKRQKLYLLGASILLSVIFAVITGYTMDTKVLLNRILVDFSPGFYTIISLMMIYATINFGVIFFTTLFH
;
A
#
# COMPACT_ATOMS: atom_id res chain seq x y z
N MET A 1 25.30 -12.32 6.31
CA MET A 1 24.14 -11.40 6.39
C MET A 1 24.59 -10.15 7.13
N ASN A 2 24.58 -8.98 6.47
CA ASN A 2 25.20 -7.74 6.94
C ASN A 2 24.60 -7.29 8.29
N LEU A 3 25.42 -6.93 9.28
CA LEU A 3 24.95 -6.50 10.62
C LEU A 3 23.95 -5.33 10.55
N ASN A 4 24.04 -4.51 9.50
CA ASN A 4 23.14 -3.39 9.25
C ASN A 4 21.70 -3.82 8.93
N ILE A 5 21.52 -4.89 8.15
CA ILE A 5 20.18 -5.41 7.77
C ILE A 5 19.44 -5.93 9.00
N LYS A 6 20.15 -6.62 9.90
CA LYS A 6 19.56 -7.15 11.15
C LYS A 6 19.03 -6.02 12.02
N ARG A 7 19.82 -4.95 12.22
CA ARG A 7 19.39 -3.77 12.98
C ARG A 7 18.17 -3.08 12.37
N LYS A 8 18.11 -2.96 11.04
CA LYS A 8 16.93 -2.40 10.36
C LYS A 8 15.67 -3.24 10.58
N LEU A 9 15.79 -4.57 10.53
CA LEU A 9 14.68 -5.47 10.85
C LEU A 9 14.25 -5.34 12.31
N GLU A 10 15.19 -5.35 13.24
CA GLU A 10 14.92 -5.19 14.68
C GLU A 10 14.15 -3.89 14.95
N ASN A 11 14.56 -2.78 14.34
CA ASN A 11 13.87 -1.50 14.46
C ASN A 11 12.43 -1.56 13.89
N ALA A 12 12.26 -2.14 12.70
CA ALA A 12 10.95 -2.29 12.06
C ALA A 12 10.01 -3.20 12.86
N VAL A 13 10.52 -4.28 13.46
CA VAL A 13 9.75 -5.18 14.31
C VAL A 13 9.41 -4.50 15.64
N ALA A 14 10.38 -3.84 16.29
CA ALA A 14 10.16 -3.15 17.56
C ALA A 14 9.06 -2.08 17.46
N ILE A 15 9.09 -1.25 16.42
CA ILE A 15 8.04 -0.24 16.21
C ILE A 15 6.69 -0.89 15.86
N SER A 16 6.68 -2.00 15.13
CA SER A 16 5.43 -2.72 14.81
C SER A 16 4.79 -3.33 16.05
N VAL A 17 5.60 -3.85 16.98
CA VAL A 17 5.12 -4.32 18.30
C VAL A 17 4.52 -3.15 19.09
N LEU A 18 5.15 -1.97 19.04
CA LEU A 18 4.61 -0.77 19.68
C LEU A 18 3.27 -0.36 19.06
N VAL A 19 3.15 -0.32 17.73
CA VAL A 19 1.87 -0.09 17.01
C VAL A 19 0.82 -1.11 17.44
N PHE A 20 1.21 -2.39 17.52
CA PHE A 20 0.32 -3.47 17.90
C PHE A 20 -0.24 -3.29 19.32
N ILE A 21 0.64 -3.03 20.31
CA ILE A 21 0.24 -2.76 21.70
C ILE A 21 -0.64 -1.52 21.77
N PHE A 22 -0.23 -0.43 21.09
CA PHE A 22 -1.00 0.80 21.05
C PHE A 22 -2.42 0.56 20.53
N LYS A 23 -2.59 -0.27 19.49
CA LYS A 23 -3.90 -0.61 18.92
C LYS A 23 -4.74 -1.57 19.73
N ILE A 24 -4.15 -2.40 20.57
CA ILE A 24 -4.92 -3.17 21.54
C ILE A 24 -5.55 -2.24 22.59
N ILE A 25 -4.80 -1.23 23.05
CA ILE A 25 -5.26 -0.27 24.06
C ILE A 25 -6.24 0.75 23.45
N PHE A 26 -5.93 1.25 22.25
CA PHE A 26 -6.69 2.26 21.52
C PHE A 26 -7.08 1.76 20.13
N PRO A 27 -8.10 0.88 20.03
CA PRO A 27 -8.53 0.31 18.75
C PRO A 27 -9.02 1.39 17.79
N SER A 28 -9.86 2.30 18.27
CA SER A 28 -10.28 3.53 17.57
C SER A 28 -9.82 4.75 18.38
N SER A 29 -9.05 5.62 17.74
CA SER A 29 -8.65 6.90 18.33
C SER A 29 -9.64 7.99 17.90
N ASP A 30 -10.40 8.53 18.85
CA ASP A 30 -11.36 9.62 18.60
C ASP A 30 -10.81 10.98 19.08
N ASN A 31 -9.92 10.99 20.07
CA ASN A 31 -9.24 12.19 20.53
C ASN A 31 -8.14 12.63 19.56
N PHE A 32 -8.07 13.94 19.28
CA PHE A 32 -7.06 14.54 18.37
C PHE A 32 -5.64 14.05 18.65
N PHE A 33 -5.19 14.14 19.91
CA PHE A 33 -3.82 13.76 20.28
C PHE A 33 -3.54 12.26 20.13
N SER A 34 -4.50 11.41 20.52
CA SER A 34 -4.37 9.95 20.37
C SER A 34 -4.30 9.58 18.89
N LEU A 35 -5.14 10.21 18.06
CA LEU A 35 -5.19 9.96 16.64
C LEU A 35 -3.93 10.48 15.94
N LEU A 36 -3.44 11.69 16.27
CA LEU A 36 -2.20 12.24 15.71
C LEU A 36 -1.00 11.34 16.05
N PHE A 37 -0.90 10.92 17.32
CA PHE A 37 0.15 10.02 17.75
C PHE A 37 0.08 8.67 17.01
N ASN A 38 -1.13 8.12 16.83
CA ASN A 38 -1.36 6.91 16.06
C ASN A 38 -0.87 7.03 14.60
N GLU A 39 -1.22 8.13 13.92
CA GLU A 39 -0.81 8.36 12.52
C GLU A 39 0.70 8.51 12.40
N ILE A 40 1.35 9.26 13.30
CA ILE A 40 2.80 9.41 13.31
C ILE A 40 3.47 8.05 13.55
N LEU A 41 2.95 7.25 14.49
CA LEU A 41 3.49 5.95 14.82
C LEU A 41 3.39 4.97 13.64
N ILE A 42 2.25 4.94 12.95
CA ILE A 42 2.03 4.08 11.78
C ILE A 42 2.88 4.54 10.59
N ALA A 43 2.95 5.85 10.33
CA ALA A 43 3.82 6.40 9.29
C ALA A 43 5.29 6.05 9.55
N PHE A 44 5.73 6.15 10.81
CA PHE A 44 7.09 5.79 11.20
C PHE A 44 7.36 4.29 11.08
N ALA A 45 6.38 3.44 11.43
CA ALA A 45 6.47 2.00 11.22
C ALA A 45 6.59 1.64 9.72
N ALA A 46 5.74 2.24 8.88
CA ALA A 46 5.83 2.06 7.42
C ALA A 46 7.17 2.53 6.86
N PHE A 47 7.71 3.65 7.35
CA PHE A 47 9.02 4.15 6.96
C PHE A 47 10.16 3.17 7.32
N LEU A 48 10.18 2.62 8.54
CA LEU A 48 11.19 1.65 8.95
C LEU A 48 11.10 0.34 8.16
N TRP A 49 9.88 -0.13 7.89
CA TRP A 49 9.66 -1.25 6.97
C TRP A 49 10.18 -0.95 5.56
N PHE A 50 9.95 0.26 5.05
CA PHE A 50 10.43 0.67 3.74
C PHE A 50 11.97 0.64 3.67
N VAL A 51 12.65 1.22 4.66
CA VAL A 51 14.12 1.23 4.73
C VAL A 51 14.71 -0.19 4.79
N TYR A 52 14.06 -1.11 5.50
CA TYR A 52 14.45 -2.51 5.56
C TYR A 52 14.20 -3.25 4.23
N LEU A 53 12.99 -3.11 3.68
CA LEU A 53 12.59 -3.80 2.45
C LEU A 53 13.32 -3.29 1.22
N GLU A 54 13.66 -2.01 1.17
CA GLU A 54 14.44 -1.42 0.09
C GLU A 54 15.77 -2.16 -0.09
N GLU A 55 16.50 -2.38 1.02
CA GLU A 55 17.78 -3.07 0.97
C GLU A 55 17.63 -4.54 0.54
N ILE A 56 16.58 -5.23 0.98
CA ILE A 56 16.32 -6.62 0.57
C ILE A 56 15.97 -6.71 -0.90
N ILE A 57 15.06 -5.86 -1.36
CA ILE A 57 14.57 -5.89 -2.74
C ILE A 57 15.70 -5.51 -3.68
N LYS A 58 16.45 -4.44 -3.40
CA LYS A 58 17.59 -4.01 -4.21
C LYS A 58 18.70 -5.07 -4.32
N ASN A 59 18.95 -5.82 -3.25
CA ASN A 59 19.95 -6.89 -3.27
C ASN A 59 19.48 -8.16 -4.00
N LYS A 60 18.18 -8.27 -4.34
CA LYS A 60 17.56 -9.43 -5.00
C LYS A 60 16.95 -9.08 -6.37
N SER A 61 17.01 -7.83 -6.82
CA SER A 61 16.28 -7.30 -7.98
C SER A 61 17.01 -7.48 -9.32
N ASP A 62 17.88 -8.48 -9.45
CA ASP A 62 18.59 -8.75 -10.71
C ASP A 62 17.62 -9.05 -11.88
N SER A 63 16.39 -9.45 -11.57
CA SER A 63 15.33 -9.65 -12.56
C SER A 63 14.01 -8.93 -12.18
N PRO A 64 13.51 -8.00 -13.03
CA PRO A 64 12.24 -7.30 -12.78
C PRO A 64 11.02 -8.24 -12.83
N LEU A 65 11.17 -9.38 -13.52
CA LEU A 65 10.12 -10.41 -13.60
C LEU A 65 9.88 -11.07 -12.24
N THR A 66 10.95 -11.42 -11.51
CA THR A 66 10.85 -11.99 -10.15
C THR A 66 10.12 -11.03 -9.21
N LEU A 67 10.41 -9.73 -9.30
CA LEU A 67 9.74 -8.72 -8.49
C LEU A 67 8.25 -8.62 -8.83
N THR A 68 7.91 -8.64 -10.12
CA THR A 68 6.51 -8.66 -10.59
C THR A 68 5.74 -9.89 -10.08
N LEU A 69 6.38 -11.06 -10.10
CA LEU A 69 5.80 -12.30 -9.57
C LEU A 69 5.60 -12.26 -8.05
N ASN A 70 6.53 -11.67 -7.29
CA ASN A 70 6.32 -11.52 -5.85
C ASN A 70 5.16 -10.57 -5.55
N VAL A 71 5.01 -9.50 -6.35
CA VAL A 71 3.84 -8.62 -6.27
C VAL A 71 2.55 -9.38 -6.62
N SER A 72 2.57 -10.32 -7.56
CA SER A 72 1.38 -11.12 -7.88
C SER A 72 0.96 -12.05 -6.76
N VAL A 73 1.91 -12.70 -6.10
CA VAL A 73 1.63 -13.51 -4.90
C VAL A 73 1.05 -12.65 -3.79
N LEU A 74 1.57 -11.44 -3.59
CA LEU A 74 1.01 -10.51 -2.61
C LEU A 74 -0.42 -10.06 -2.97
N ALA A 75 -0.67 -9.74 -4.24
CA ALA A 75 -1.99 -9.34 -4.74
C ALA A 75 -3.04 -10.42 -4.48
N LEU A 76 -2.71 -11.68 -4.75
CA LEU A 76 -3.59 -12.82 -4.47
C LEU A 76 -3.89 -12.96 -2.98
N LYS A 77 -2.90 -12.76 -2.11
CA LYS A 77 -3.10 -12.79 -0.65
C LYS A 77 -4.05 -11.68 -0.19
N ILE A 78 -3.85 -10.45 -0.68
CA ILE A 78 -4.74 -9.32 -0.36
C ILE A 78 -6.16 -9.60 -0.85
N PHE A 79 -6.31 -10.05 -2.10
CA PHE A 79 -7.61 -10.41 -2.67
C PHE A 79 -8.32 -11.49 -1.85
N LEU A 80 -7.59 -12.54 -1.45
CA LEU A 80 -8.12 -13.62 -0.63
C LEU A 80 -8.61 -13.10 0.74
N ILE A 81 -7.86 -12.21 1.39
CA ILE A 81 -8.29 -11.60 2.65
C ILE A 81 -9.60 -10.82 2.46
N TYR A 82 -9.70 -9.97 1.44
CA TYR A 82 -10.94 -9.24 1.15
C TYR A 82 -12.12 -10.18 0.88
N SER A 83 -11.89 -11.22 0.09
CA SER A 83 -12.93 -12.19 -0.30
C SER A 83 -13.44 -12.97 0.91
N LEU A 84 -12.54 -13.47 1.77
CA LEU A 84 -12.93 -14.18 2.98
C LEU A 84 -13.72 -13.28 3.94
N VAL A 85 -13.27 -12.05 4.17
CA VAL A 85 -13.99 -11.14 5.08
C VAL A 85 -15.41 -10.86 4.57
N MET A 86 -15.60 -10.68 3.26
CA MET A 86 -16.93 -10.47 2.71
C MET A 86 -17.84 -11.69 2.83
N ILE A 87 -17.32 -12.91 2.65
CA ILE A 87 -18.13 -14.14 2.75
C ILE A 87 -18.57 -14.38 4.20
N PHE A 88 -17.65 -14.21 5.17
CA PHE A 88 -17.90 -14.62 6.55
C PHE A 88 -18.52 -13.53 7.44
N PHE A 89 -18.45 -12.25 7.08
CA PHE A 89 -18.78 -11.15 8.01
C PHE A 89 -19.79 -10.11 7.51
N ASN A 90 -20.45 -10.31 6.37
CA ASN A 90 -21.54 -9.45 5.92
C ASN A 90 -22.91 -9.97 6.42
N PRO A 91 -23.65 -9.30 7.33
CA PRO A 91 -23.43 -8.01 7.98
C PRO A 91 -23.43 -8.14 9.53
N VAL A 92 -22.27 -8.25 10.16
CA VAL A 92 -22.23 -8.33 11.63
C VAL A 92 -22.48 -6.94 12.26
N GLN A 93 -23.46 -6.94 13.19
CA GLN A 93 -24.10 -5.81 13.86
C GLN A 93 -23.14 -4.79 14.49
N LYS A 94 -23.63 -3.54 14.54
CA LYS A 94 -23.02 -2.33 15.14
C LYS A 94 -22.52 -2.46 16.61
N GLY A 95 -22.67 -3.61 17.28
CA GLY A 95 -22.33 -3.81 18.70
C GLY A 95 -20.93 -4.38 19.02
N ILE A 96 -20.11 -4.74 18.03
CA ILE A 96 -18.81 -5.42 18.26
C ILE A 96 -17.64 -4.47 18.55
N ALA A 97 -17.82 -3.17 18.35
CA ALA A 97 -16.76 -2.16 18.31
C ALA A 97 -15.98 -1.94 19.63
N THR A 98 -16.40 -2.55 20.74
CA THR A 98 -15.76 -2.41 22.06
C THR A 98 -15.16 -3.72 22.60
N SER A 99 -15.27 -4.82 21.86
CA SER A 99 -14.74 -6.11 22.32
C SER A 99 -13.21 -6.18 22.16
N LEU A 100 -12.53 -6.83 23.11
CA LEU A 100 -11.09 -7.11 23.01
C LEU A 100 -10.73 -7.89 21.74
N ALA A 101 -11.63 -8.77 21.28
CA ALA A 101 -11.48 -9.49 20.01
C ALA A 101 -11.42 -8.52 18.80
N TYR A 102 -12.23 -7.47 18.82
CA TYR A 102 -12.20 -6.44 17.78
C TYR A 102 -10.88 -5.66 17.79
N SER A 103 -10.40 -5.24 18.96
CA SER A 103 -9.10 -4.54 19.08
C SER A 103 -7.93 -5.41 18.57
N ILE A 104 -7.94 -6.69 18.91
CA ILE A 104 -6.95 -7.65 18.39
C ILE A 104 -7.06 -7.78 16.87
N ALA A 105 -8.27 -7.87 16.32
CA ALA A 105 -8.47 -7.93 14.86
C ALA A 105 -7.94 -6.67 14.17
N VAL A 106 -8.23 -5.49 14.71
CA VAL A 106 -7.71 -4.20 14.20
C VAL A 106 -6.18 -4.18 14.21
N ALA A 107 -5.57 -4.59 15.33
CA ALA A 107 -4.11 -4.60 15.46
C ALA A 107 -3.44 -5.61 14.50
N ILE A 108 -3.94 -6.84 14.41
CA ILE A 108 -3.39 -7.90 13.53
C ILE A 108 -3.54 -7.50 12.07
N ILE A 109 -4.76 -7.18 11.64
CA ILE A 109 -5.06 -6.88 10.23
C ILE A 109 -4.29 -5.64 9.80
N GLY A 110 -4.36 -4.55 10.58
CA GLY A 110 -3.63 -3.32 10.25
C GLY A 110 -2.12 -3.54 10.12
N SER A 111 -1.52 -4.30 11.02
CA SER A 111 -0.08 -4.63 10.98
C SER A 111 0.30 -5.45 9.74
N VAL A 112 -0.51 -6.44 9.36
CA VAL A 112 -0.31 -7.22 8.12
C VAL A 112 -0.38 -6.31 6.90
N PHE A 113 -1.32 -5.36 6.88
CA PHE A 113 -1.44 -4.40 5.80
C PHE A 113 -0.26 -3.42 5.76
N ILE A 114 0.30 -2.96 6.89
CA ILE A 114 1.52 -2.13 6.90
C ILE A 114 2.64 -2.83 6.11
N GLY A 115 2.95 -4.08 6.43
CA GLY A 115 3.98 -4.83 5.72
C GLY A 115 3.66 -5.02 4.23
N SER A 116 2.41 -5.36 3.92
CA SER A 116 1.95 -5.60 2.54
C SER A 116 2.04 -4.36 1.66
N ILE A 117 1.51 -3.24 2.13
CA ILE A 117 1.50 -1.98 1.38
C ILE A 117 2.90 -1.40 1.24
N THR A 118 3.71 -1.49 2.30
CA THR A 118 5.09 -1.04 2.25
C THR A 118 5.92 -1.87 1.27
N TYR A 119 5.71 -3.19 1.23
CA TYR A 119 6.31 -4.05 0.22
C TYR A 119 5.89 -3.66 -1.20
N LEU A 120 4.58 -3.47 -1.43
CA LEU A 120 4.05 -3.08 -2.74
C LEU A 120 4.65 -1.74 -3.21
N PHE A 121 4.69 -0.75 -2.32
CA PHE A 121 5.31 0.55 -2.59
C PHE A 121 6.81 0.43 -2.90
N THR A 122 7.54 -0.36 -2.13
CA THR A 122 8.98 -0.58 -2.35
C THR A 122 9.24 -1.30 -3.69
N ALA A 123 8.41 -2.28 -4.04
CA ALA A 123 8.48 -2.98 -5.32
C ALA A 123 8.23 -2.03 -6.50
N PHE A 124 7.22 -1.17 -6.43
CA PHE A 124 6.97 -0.18 -7.48
C PHE A 124 8.07 0.87 -7.59
N ARG A 125 8.63 1.31 -6.45
CA ARG A 125 9.81 2.17 -6.46
C ARG A 125 10.96 1.52 -7.22
N GLU A 126 11.28 0.27 -6.92
CA GLU A 126 12.38 -0.44 -7.57
C GLU A 126 12.11 -0.63 -9.07
N LEU A 127 10.91 -1.08 -9.45
CA LEU A 127 10.51 -1.21 -10.86
C LEU A 127 10.57 0.12 -11.60
N PHE A 128 10.21 1.22 -10.94
CA PHE A 128 10.29 2.55 -11.51
C PHE A 128 11.75 2.91 -11.81
N TYR A 129 12.66 2.82 -10.85
CA TYR A 129 14.06 3.23 -11.06
C TYR A 129 14.88 2.28 -11.95
N LEU A 130 14.39 1.08 -12.24
CA LEU A 130 15.13 0.06 -12.96
C LEU A 130 15.45 0.49 -14.41
N ARG A 131 16.76 0.57 -14.72
CA ARG A 131 17.31 0.84 -16.07
C ARG A 131 16.83 2.15 -16.72
N GLN A 132 16.51 3.17 -15.92
CA GLN A 132 16.18 4.49 -16.45
C GLN A 132 17.43 5.24 -16.96
N LYS A 133 17.32 5.87 -18.15
CA LYS A 133 18.42 6.64 -18.76
C LYS A 133 18.53 8.09 -18.27
N LYS A 134 17.44 8.69 -17.79
CA LYS A 134 17.37 10.08 -17.26
C LYS A 134 17.03 10.04 -15.78
N ASP A 135 17.48 11.01 -14.99
CA ASP A 135 17.16 11.09 -13.55
C ASP A 135 15.65 11.32 -13.35
N PRO A 136 14.89 10.32 -12.87
CA PRO A 136 13.45 10.42 -12.77
C PRO A 136 12.98 10.77 -11.36
N LYS A 137 13.92 11.06 -10.45
CA LYS A 137 13.66 11.25 -9.01
C LYS A 137 12.61 12.31 -8.74
N LEU A 138 12.59 13.39 -9.53
CA LEU A 138 11.64 14.49 -9.33
C LEU A 138 10.18 14.00 -9.33
N TYR A 139 9.79 13.23 -10.35
CA TYR A 139 8.40 12.79 -10.52
C TYR A 139 7.96 11.80 -9.45
N PHE A 140 8.84 10.87 -9.09
CA PHE A 140 8.57 9.91 -8.03
C PHE A 140 8.51 10.60 -6.67
N ASN A 141 9.46 11.49 -6.37
CA ASN A 141 9.49 12.21 -5.09
C ASN A 141 8.28 13.13 -4.92
N VAL A 142 7.84 13.83 -5.98
CA VAL A 142 6.60 14.63 -5.95
C VAL A 142 5.38 13.75 -5.66
N MET A 143 5.29 12.56 -6.28
CA MET A 143 4.22 11.61 -5.97
C MET A 143 4.25 11.16 -4.50
N VAL A 144 5.43 10.90 -3.94
CA VAL A 144 5.58 10.53 -2.52
C VAL A 144 5.19 11.66 -1.60
N ILE A 145 5.56 12.91 -1.91
CA ILE A 145 5.15 14.10 -1.15
C ILE A 145 3.62 14.23 -1.17
N LEU A 146 2.99 14.03 -2.33
CA LEU A 146 1.53 14.07 -2.45
C LEU A 146 0.85 12.94 -1.69
N PHE A 147 1.42 11.73 -1.69
CA PHE A 147 0.93 10.63 -0.85
C PHE A 147 0.99 11.02 0.64
N GLY A 148 2.10 11.63 1.08
CA GLY A 148 2.23 12.16 2.44
C GLY A 148 1.18 13.23 2.75
N ALA A 149 0.96 14.19 1.86
CA ALA A 149 -0.08 15.22 2.00
C ALA A 149 -1.49 14.59 2.07
N THR A 150 -1.79 13.61 1.23
CA THR A 150 -3.04 12.86 1.27
C THR A 150 -3.19 12.09 2.60
N TYR A 151 -2.14 11.44 3.07
CA TYR A 151 -2.15 10.71 4.35
C TYR A 151 -2.53 11.61 5.53
N PHE A 152 -1.82 12.73 5.70
CA PHE A 152 -2.06 13.64 6.82
C PHE A 152 -3.36 14.46 6.66
N SER A 153 -3.78 14.76 5.43
CA SER A 153 -5.09 15.40 5.21
C SER A 153 -6.26 14.47 5.55
N SER A 154 -6.15 13.16 5.27
CA SER A 154 -7.17 12.18 5.66
C SER A 154 -7.37 12.05 7.17
N PHE A 155 -6.30 12.22 7.93
CA PHE A 155 -6.36 12.31 9.38
C PHE A 155 -7.22 13.49 9.84
N LEU A 156 -7.02 14.68 9.25
CA LEU A 156 -7.77 15.88 9.61
C LEU A 156 -9.27 15.74 9.33
N VAL A 157 -9.66 15.03 8.26
CA VAL A 157 -11.07 14.79 7.92
C VAL A 157 -11.83 14.02 8.99
N LYS A 158 -11.16 13.14 9.77
CA LYS A 158 -11.82 12.42 10.86
C LYS A 158 -12.24 13.36 12.00
N ILE A 159 -11.54 14.49 12.15
CA ILE A 159 -11.73 15.45 13.24
C ILE A 159 -12.63 16.59 12.78
N GLU A 160 -12.35 17.12 11.58
CA GLU A 160 -13.08 18.21 10.94
C GLU A 160 -13.57 17.75 9.55
N PRO A 161 -14.80 17.22 9.45
CA PRO A 161 -15.35 16.69 8.20
C PRO A 161 -15.39 17.72 7.06
N ASP A 162 -15.47 19.02 7.38
CA ASP A 162 -15.50 20.11 6.40
C ASP A 162 -14.20 20.19 5.57
N LEU A 163 -13.08 19.65 6.08
CA LEU A 163 -11.80 19.61 5.37
C LEU A 163 -11.71 18.48 4.33
N ASN A 164 -12.79 17.74 4.07
CA ASN A 164 -12.81 16.63 3.11
C ASN A 164 -12.41 17.06 1.69
N PHE A 165 -12.68 18.31 1.30
CA PHE A 165 -12.25 18.82 -0.01
C PHE A 165 -10.72 18.79 -0.16
N ILE A 166 -9.96 19.12 0.89
CA ILE A 166 -8.48 19.15 0.88
C ILE A 166 -7.94 17.74 0.60
N LYS A 167 -8.46 16.76 1.35
CA LYS A 167 -8.11 15.34 1.16
C LYS A 167 -8.39 14.91 -0.28
N ASN A 168 -9.60 15.19 -0.78
CA ASN A 168 -10.01 14.77 -2.12
C ASN A 168 -9.15 15.43 -3.21
N SER A 169 -8.79 16.71 -3.06
CA SER A 169 -7.87 17.39 -3.97
C SER A 169 -6.51 16.71 -4.03
N PHE A 170 -5.86 16.46 -2.89
CA PHE A 170 -4.56 15.77 -2.87
C PHE A 170 -4.67 14.32 -3.39
N PHE A 171 -5.77 13.62 -3.08
CA PHE A 171 -6.03 12.27 -3.57
C PHE A 171 -6.12 12.23 -5.11
N VAL A 172 -6.89 13.14 -5.72
CA VAL A 172 -7.01 13.24 -7.18
C VAL A 172 -5.67 13.60 -7.83
N VAL A 173 -4.95 14.58 -7.29
CA VAL A 173 -3.64 14.97 -7.81
C VAL A 173 -2.62 13.82 -7.68
N SER A 174 -2.71 13.01 -6.61
CA SER A 174 -1.92 11.79 -6.46
C SER A 174 -2.20 10.77 -7.56
N ILE A 175 -3.46 10.61 -7.98
CA ILE A 175 -3.82 9.73 -9.12
C ILE A 175 -3.20 10.23 -10.43
N VAL A 176 -3.22 11.54 -10.69
CA VAL A 176 -2.57 12.11 -11.88
C VAL A 176 -1.07 11.80 -11.87
N MET A 177 -0.41 11.98 -10.73
CA MET A 177 1.03 11.66 -10.60
C MET A 177 1.32 10.16 -10.70
N ILE A 178 0.42 9.30 -10.23
CA ILE A 178 0.48 7.85 -10.44
C ILE A 178 0.50 7.53 -11.94
N ILE A 179 -0.38 8.14 -12.74
CA ILE A 179 -0.43 7.91 -14.19
C ILE A 179 0.88 8.34 -14.84
N VAL A 180 1.37 9.54 -14.53
CA VAL A 180 2.64 10.08 -15.06
C VAL A 180 3.82 9.17 -14.74
N ASN A 181 3.89 8.66 -13.50
CA ASN A 181 4.96 7.75 -13.10
C ASN A 181 4.82 6.35 -13.75
N SER A 182 3.59 5.88 -13.96
CA SER A 182 3.32 4.55 -14.53
C SER A 182 3.72 4.40 -15.99
N ILE A 183 3.75 5.48 -16.77
CA ILE A 183 4.15 5.46 -18.20
C ILE A 183 5.66 5.20 -18.37
N ARG A 184 6.47 5.50 -17.35
CA ARG A 184 7.92 5.44 -17.42
C ARG A 184 8.47 4.05 -17.13
N VAL A 185 8.18 3.09 -18.00
CA VAL A 185 8.60 1.69 -17.83
C VAL A 185 9.73 1.31 -18.80
N ALA A 186 10.97 1.69 -18.47
CA ALA A 186 12.11 1.47 -19.35
C ALA A 186 12.60 0.01 -19.41
N TRP A 187 12.37 -0.77 -18.35
CA TRP A 187 12.97 -2.10 -18.20
C TRP A 187 12.39 -3.17 -19.13
N ILE A 188 11.16 -2.98 -19.62
CA ILE A 188 10.48 -3.91 -20.54
C ILE A 188 11.28 -4.13 -21.82
N ALA A 189 11.96 -3.09 -22.30
CA ALA A 189 12.77 -3.15 -23.52
C ALA A 189 13.94 -4.16 -23.43
N PHE A 190 14.35 -4.50 -22.22
CA PHE A 190 15.48 -5.40 -21.99
C PHE A 190 15.07 -6.85 -21.69
N LEU A 191 13.78 -7.17 -21.76
CA LEU A 191 13.28 -8.53 -21.58
C LEU A 191 13.41 -9.34 -22.86
N SER A 192 13.73 -10.63 -22.72
CA SER A 192 13.64 -11.59 -23.83
C SER A 192 12.20 -11.81 -24.28
N LYS A 193 11.99 -12.26 -25.53
CA LYS A 193 10.65 -12.53 -26.09
C LYS A 193 9.79 -13.45 -25.19
N ARG A 194 10.40 -14.49 -24.61
CA ARG A 194 9.71 -15.40 -23.67
C ARG A 194 9.26 -14.68 -22.40
N GLN A 195 10.14 -13.88 -21.80
CA GLN A 195 9.83 -13.12 -20.58
C GLN A 195 8.72 -12.09 -20.81
N LYS A 196 8.69 -11.43 -21.97
CA LYS A 196 7.60 -10.50 -22.34
C LYS A 196 6.25 -11.20 -22.42
N LEU A 197 6.19 -12.40 -23.01
CA LEU A 197 4.94 -13.17 -23.10
C LEU A 197 4.39 -13.50 -21.69
N TYR A 198 5.27 -13.93 -20.77
CA TYR A 198 4.87 -14.16 -19.38
C TYR A 198 4.40 -12.88 -18.69
N LEU A 199 5.11 -11.77 -18.89
CA LEU A 199 4.74 -10.48 -18.32
C LEU A 199 3.39 -9.98 -18.84
N LEU A 200 3.09 -10.21 -20.12
CA LEU A 200 1.83 -9.82 -20.74
C LEU A 200 0.64 -10.53 -20.08
N GLY A 201 0.73 -11.84 -19.89
CA GLY A 201 -0.30 -12.60 -19.15
C GLY A 201 -0.41 -12.20 -17.68
N ALA A 202 0.73 -12.02 -17.00
CA ALA A 202 0.74 -11.64 -15.59
C ALA A 202 0.18 -10.22 -15.35
N SER A 203 0.52 -9.26 -16.21
CA SER A 203 0.12 -7.85 -16.05
C SER A 203 -1.37 -7.64 -16.25
N ILE A 204 -2.01 -8.28 -17.24
CA ILE A 204 -3.46 -8.18 -17.40
C ILE A 204 -4.21 -8.81 -16.22
N LEU A 205 -3.78 -9.99 -15.76
CA LEU A 205 -4.36 -10.66 -14.60
C LEU A 205 -4.22 -9.79 -13.34
N LEU A 206 -3.03 -9.23 -13.12
CA LEU A 206 -2.78 -8.33 -11.99
C LEU A 206 -3.62 -7.05 -12.06
N SER A 207 -3.72 -6.44 -13.24
CA SER A 207 -4.54 -5.25 -13.44
C SER A 207 -6.00 -5.51 -13.04
N VAL A 208 -6.56 -6.66 -13.45
CA VAL A 208 -7.93 -7.06 -13.08
C VAL A 208 -8.05 -7.32 -11.58
N ILE A 209 -7.13 -8.09 -10.99
CA ILE A 209 -7.15 -8.38 -9.55
C ILE A 209 -7.10 -7.08 -8.73
N PHE A 210 -6.17 -6.17 -9.03
CA PHE A 210 -6.07 -4.90 -8.32
C PHE A 210 -7.26 -3.98 -8.59
N ALA A 211 -7.87 -4.02 -9.78
CA ALA A 211 -9.11 -3.29 -10.05
C ALA A 211 -10.27 -3.78 -9.16
N VAL A 212 -10.41 -5.10 -8.99
CA VAL A 212 -11.39 -5.69 -8.09
C VAL A 212 -11.11 -5.33 -6.63
N ILE A 213 -9.85 -5.43 -6.18
CA ILE A 213 -9.46 -5.00 -4.82
C ILE A 213 -9.74 -3.50 -4.62
N THR A 214 -9.49 -2.67 -5.63
CA THR A 214 -9.81 -1.24 -5.58
C THR A 214 -11.30 -1.03 -5.38
N GLY A 215 -12.15 -1.75 -6.12
CA GLY A 215 -13.60 -1.74 -5.94
C GLY A 215 -14.01 -2.10 -4.50
N TYR A 216 -13.42 -3.15 -3.94
CA TYR A 216 -13.67 -3.52 -2.53
C TYR A 216 -13.18 -2.47 -1.54
N THR A 217 -12.03 -1.84 -1.80
CA THR A 217 -11.47 -0.79 -0.92
C THR A 217 -12.30 0.50 -0.99
N MET A 218 -13.16 0.68 -2.01
CA MET A 218 -14.05 1.85 -2.10
C MET A 218 -15.44 1.60 -1.49
N ASP A 219 -15.81 0.35 -1.23
CA ASP A 219 -17.11 0.00 -0.64
C ASP A 219 -17.10 0.13 0.89
N THR A 220 -17.82 1.12 1.42
CA THR A 220 -17.91 1.40 2.86
C THR A 220 -18.62 0.31 3.66
N LYS A 221 -19.32 -0.62 3.01
CA LYS A 221 -20.05 -1.71 3.69
C LYS A 221 -19.14 -2.87 4.08
N VAL A 222 -17.94 -2.97 3.50
CA VAL A 222 -17.01 -4.06 3.79
C VAL A 222 -16.40 -3.87 5.18
N LEU A 223 -16.58 -4.85 6.08
CA LEU A 223 -16.07 -4.82 7.46
C LEU A 223 -14.55 -4.55 7.50
N LEU A 224 -13.79 -5.11 6.56
CA LEU A 224 -12.35 -4.92 6.46
C LEU A 224 -11.98 -3.44 6.33
N ASN A 225 -12.74 -2.67 5.54
CA ASN A 225 -12.48 -1.24 5.36
C ASN A 225 -12.71 -0.48 6.66
N ARG A 226 -13.75 -0.84 7.42
CA ARG A 226 -13.98 -0.25 8.75
C ARG A 226 -12.81 -0.53 9.69
N ILE A 227 -12.34 -1.79 9.76
CA ILE A 227 -11.17 -2.17 10.56
C ILE A 227 -9.93 -1.35 10.15
N LEU A 228 -9.70 -1.17 8.85
CA LEU A 228 -8.56 -0.41 8.35
C LEU A 228 -8.68 1.10 8.60
N VAL A 229 -9.90 1.66 8.55
CA VAL A 229 -10.17 3.06 8.92
C VAL A 229 -9.98 3.29 10.41
N ASP A 230 -10.46 2.37 11.27
CA ASP A 230 -10.27 2.44 12.72
C ASP A 230 -8.79 2.23 13.09
N PHE A 231 -8.06 1.42 12.30
CA PHE A 231 -6.61 1.32 12.40
C PHE A 231 -5.91 2.65 12.06
N SER A 232 -6.19 3.26 10.92
CA SER A 232 -5.72 4.61 10.60
C SER A 232 -6.41 5.14 9.33
N PRO A 233 -7.13 6.28 9.40
CA PRO A 233 -7.74 6.88 8.20
C PRO A 233 -6.70 7.31 7.16
N GLY A 234 -5.54 7.81 7.58
CA GLY A 234 -4.43 8.15 6.68
C GLY A 234 -3.91 6.91 5.96
N PHE A 235 -3.65 5.85 6.71
CA PHE A 235 -3.11 4.60 6.17
C PHE A 235 -4.10 3.90 5.24
N TYR A 236 -5.38 3.88 5.60
CA TYR A 236 -6.45 3.41 4.71
C TYR A 236 -6.46 4.14 3.37
N THR A 237 -6.26 5.46 3.39
CA THR A 237 -6.21 6.25 2.15
C THR A 237 -4.99 5.89 1.29
N ILE A 238 -3.85 5.61 1.92
CA ILE A 238 -2.66 5.11 1.22
C ILE A 238 -2.89 3.71 0.66
N ILE A 239 -3.58 2.81 1.38
CA ILE A 239 -4.00 1.51 0.84
C ILE A 239 -4.78 1.72 -0.46
N SER A 240 -5.80 2.59 -0.45
CA SER A 240 -6.60 2.89 -1.65
C SER A 240 -5.75 3.43 -2.80
N LEU A 241 -4.88 4.41 -2.54
CA LEU A 241 -3.97 4.96 -3.56
C LEU A 241 -3.03 3.89 -4.12
N MET A 242 -2.55 2.98 -3.29
CA MET A 242 -1.65 1.90 -3.71
C MET A 242 -2.34 0.84 -4.55
N MET A 243 -3.62 0.53 -4.26
CA MET A 243 -4.42 -0.35 -5.12
C MET A 243 -4.67 0.28 -6.49
N ILE A 244 -5.01 1.58 -6.52
CA ILE A 244 -5.15 2.35 -7.76
C ILE A 244 -3.83 2.40 -8.54
N TYR A 245 -2.72 2.65 -7.85
CA TYR A 245 -1.40 2.65 -8.47
C TYR A 245 -1.09 1.29 -9.08
N ALA A 246 -1.36 0.20 -8.37
CA ALA A 246 -1.14 -1.14 -8.90
C ALA A 246 -2.00 -1.42 -10.15
N THR A 247 -3.28 -1.07 -10.14
CA THR A 247 -4.16 -1.19 -11.30
C THR A 247 -3.61 -0.43 -12.51
N ILE A 248 -3.30 0.85 -12.34
CA ILE A 248 -2.82 1.70 -13.43
C ILE A 248 -1.45 1.23 -13.94
N ASN A 249 -0.53 0.91 -13.03
CA ASN A 249 0.82 0.49 -13.38
C ASN A 249 0.81 -0.82 -14.17
N PHE A 250 0.10 -1.85 -13.71
CA PHE A 250 0.02 -3.11 -14.44
C PHE A 250 -0.78 -2.99 -15.74
N GLY A 251 -1.80 -2.14 -15.81
CA GLY A 251 -2.47 -1.79 -17.07
C GLY A 251 -1.49 -1.18 -18.09
N VAL A 252 -0.66 -0.23 -17.66
CA VAL A 252 0.36 0.38 -18.53
C VAL A 252 1.45 -0.62 -18.91
N ILE A 253 1.91 -1.47 -17.99
CA ILE A 253 2.87 -2.56 -18.29
C ILE A 253 2.30 -3.48 -19.36
N PHE A 254 1.02 -3.85 -19.28
CA PHE A 254 0.36 -4.69 -20.28
C PHE A 254 0.41 -4.04 -21.66
N PHE A 255 -0.07 -2.79 -21.79
CA PHE A 255 -0.07 -2.08 -23.07
C PHE A 255 1.34 -1.89 -23.62
N THR A 256 2.29 -1.44 -22.81
CA THR A 256 3.67 -1.22 -23.26
C THR A 256 4.37 -2.51 -23.67
N THR A 257 4.08 -3.64 -23.01
CA THR A 257 4.61 -4.95 -23.40
C THR A 257 3.97 -5.46 -24.70
N LEU A 258 2.68 -5.19 -24.93
CA LEU A 258 1.98 -5.58 -26.16
C LEU A 258 2.57 -4.92 -27.40
N PHE A 259 2.97 -3.65 -27.30
CA PHE A 259 3.51 -2.87 -28.42
C PHE A 259 5.03 -3.00 -28.63
N HIS A 260 5.75 -3.75 -27.79
CA HIS A 260 7.21 -3.88 -27.84
C HIS A 260 7.70 -5.32 -28.05
#